data_AF-A0AAU3W7Z4-F1
#
_entry.id   AF-A0AAU3W7Z4-F1
#
_cell.length_a   1.000
_cell.length_b   1.000
_cell.length_c   1.000
_cell.angle_alpha   90.00
_cell.angle_beta   90.00
_cell.angle_gamma   90.00
#
_symmetry.space_group_name_H-M   'P 1'
#
loop_
_entity.id
_entity.type
_entity.pdbx_description
1 polymer ?
#
loop_
_entity_poly.entity_id
_entity_poly.type
_entity_poly.pdbx_seq_one_letter_code
_entity_poly.pdbx_strand_id
1 'polypeptide(L)'
;MTQSEHVLRMADLRRACSVLLDEAERRFGNEVNLSELPVDYYWSLDLAAVFDMSKTPTQLDCGQVSDDVAEIGALVRRAPEDVIALWHDLDHLAGVLRLLAHLDLPR
;
A
#
# COMPACT_ATOMS: atom_id res chain seq x y z
N MET A 1 -14.77 -18.11 -14.35
CA MET A 1 -14.31 -16.71 -14.32
C MET A 1 -13.84 -16.35 -15.72
N THR A 2 -14.49 -15.40 -16.38
CA THR A 2 -13.94 -14.81 -17.61
C THR A 2 -12.76 -13.94 -17.21
N GLN A 3 -11.55 -14.28 -17.67
CA GLN A 3 -10.41 -13.39 -17.49
C GLN A 3 -10.72 -12.08 -18.21
N SER A 4 -10.46 -10.97 -17.53
CA SER A 4 -10.56 -9.63 -18.10
C SER A 4 -9.63 -9.51 -19.32
N GLU A 5 -10.09 -8.89 -20.41
CA GLU A 5 -9.25 -8.59 -21.59
C GLU A 5 -8.28 -7.42 -21.34
N HIS A 6 -8.35 -6.78 -20.16
CA HIS A 6 -7.51 -5.63 -19.84
C HIS A 6 -6.07 -6.04 -19.53
N VAL A 7 -5.11 -5.35 -20.16
CA VAL A 7 -3.67 -5.49 -19.90
C VAL A 7 -3.19 -4.32 -19.06
N LEU A 8 -2.64 -4.58 -17.88
CA LEU A 8 -1.96 -3.57 -17.07
C LEU A 8 -0.51 -3.38 -17.58
N ARG A 9 -0.24 -2.24 -18.20
CA ARG A 9 1.13 -1.87 -18.56
C ARG A 9 1.84 -1.30 -17.34
N MET A 10 3.03 -1.80 -17.03
CA MET A 10 3.83 -1.27 -15.90
C MET A 10 4.14 0.23 -16.04
N ALA A 11 4.24 0.73 -17.28
CA ALA A 11 4.42 2.16 -17.55
C ALA A 11 3.19 2.99 -17.14
N ASP A 12 1.98 2.46 -17.34
CA ASP A 12 0.75 3.15 -16.95
C ASP A 12 0.57 3.11 -15.44
N LEU A 13 0.89 1.97 -14.80
CA LEU A 13 0.91 1.85 -13.34
C LEU A 13 1.87 2.88 -12.73
N ARG A 14 3.11 2.95 -13.23
CA ARG A 14 4.10 3.93 -12.76
C ARG A 14 3.60 5.36 -12.87
N ARG A 15 2.98 5.71 -14.02
CA ARG A 15 2.41 7.04 -14.25
C ARG A 15 1.26 7.34 -13.28
N ALA A 16 0.36 6.38 -13.06
CA ALA A 16 -0.74 6.52 -12.12
C ALA A 16 -0.22 6.75 -10.69
N CYS A 17 0.78 5.98 -10.25
CA CYS A 17 1.43 6.18 -8.96
C CYS A 17 2.02 7.59 -8.83
N SER A 18 2.76 8.09 -9.83
CA SER A 18 3.29 9.46 -9.79
C SER A 18 2.19 10.50 -9.63
N VAL A 19 1.12 10.43 -10.45
CA VAL A 19 0.00 11.41 -10.36
C VAL A 19 -0.65 11.40 -8.97
N LEU A 20 -0.87 10.21 -8.40
CA LEU A 20 -1.50 10.09 -7.09
C LEU A 20 -0.59 10.59 -5.96
N LEU A 21 0.72 10.29 -6.03
CA LEU A 21 1.69 10.74 -5.03
C LEU A 21 1.93 12.25 -5.12
N ASP A 22 1.98 12.84 -6.32
CA ASP A 22 2.07 14.29 -6.51
C ASP A 22 0.86 15.00 -5.89
N GLU A 23 -0.35 14.44 -6.04
CA GLU A 23 -1.57 15.00 -5.44
C GLU A 23 -1.59 14.81 -3.91
N ALA A 24 -1.11 13.67 -3.41
CA ALA A 24 -0.95 13.45 -1.97
C ALA A 24 0.03 14.45 -1.35
N GLU A 25 1.19 14.69 -1.99
CA GLU A 25 2.16 15.70 -1.57
C GLU A 25 1.54 17.11 -1.58
N ARG A 26 0.76 17.45 -2.62
CA ARG A 26 0.06 18.73 -2.70
C ARG A 26 -0.93 18.94 -1.54
N ARG A 27 -1.56 17.87 -1.03
CA ARG A 27 -2.58 17.94 0.04
C ARG A 27 -1.98 17.87 1.44
N PHE A 28 -1.02 16.99 1.64
CA PHE A 28 -0.50 16.66 2.97
C PHE A 28 0.89 17.25 3.23
N GLY A 29 1.53 17.82 2.22
CA GLY A 29 2.92 18.26 2.26
C GLY A 29 3.89 17.13 1.87
N ASN A 30 5.18 17.44 1.92
CA ASN A 30 6.26 16.52 1.58
C ASN A 30 6.55 15.47 2.67
N GLU A 31 5.93 15.60 3.84
CA GLU A 31 6.09 14.71 4.99
C GLU A 31 4.74 14.48 5.67
N VAL A 32 4.47 13.23 6.06
CA VAL A 32 3.32 12.87 6.90
C VAL A 32 3.84 12.44 8.27
N ASN A 33 3.60 13.25 9.30
CA ASN A 33 4.04 12.94 10.65
C ASN A 33 3.08 11.95 11.32
N LEU A 34 3.48 10.67 11.40
CA LEU A 34 2.66 9.60 11.99
C LEU A 34 2.27 9.86 13.45
N SER A 35 3.09 10.59 14.21
CA SER A 35 2.80 10.92 15.61
C SER A 35 1.60 11.86 15.80
N GLU A 36 1.20 12.56 14.74
CA GLU A 36 0.06 13.48 14.71
C GLU A 36 -1.22 12.81 14.18
N LEU A 37 -1.13 11.56 13.72
CA LEU A 37 -2.26 10.83 13.15
C LEU A 37 -3.05 10.09 14.24
N PRO A 38 -4.39 10.03 14.11
CA PRO A 38 -5.23 9.32 15.07
C PRO A 38 -5.25 7.80 14.87
N VAL A 39 -4.57 7.29 13.84
CA VAL A 39 -4.59 5.88 13.44
C VAL A 39 -3.17 5.37 13.18
N ASP A 40 -2.94 4.11 13.53
CA ASP A 40 -1.70 3.38 13.25
C ASP A 40 -2.03 1.95 12.79
N TYR A 41 -3.02 1.31 13.41
CA TYR A 41 -3.47 -0.02 13.02
C TYR A 41 -4.61 0.00 12.00
N TYR A 42 -4.63 -1.00 11.12
CA TYR A 42 -5.72 -1.24 10.18
C TYR A 42 -6.01 -2.73 10.03
N TRP A 43 -7.25 -3.06 9.69
CA TRP A 43 -7.62 -4.43 9.34
C TRP A 43 -7.20 -4.75 7.90
N SER A 44 -6.61 -5.92 7.71
CA SER A 44 -6.27 -6.49 6.41
C SER A 44 -6.78 -7.93 6.29
N LEU A 45 -6.65 -8.48 5.09
CA LEU A 45 -6.88 -9.90 4.82
C LEU A 45 -5.56 -10.47 4.30
N ASP A 46 -5.26 -11.70 4.69
CA ASP A 46 -4.15 -12.47 4.09
C ASP A 46 -4.17 -12.37 2.55
N LEU A 47 -3.00 -12.16 1.96
CA LEU A 47 -2.85 -11.91 0.53
C LEU A 47 -3.42 -13.04 -0.34
N ALA A 48 -3.27 -14.31 0.08
CA ALA A 48 -3.84 -15.42 -0.66
C ALA A 48 -5.38 -15.44 -0.53
N ALA A 49 -5.89 -15.12 0.65
CA ALA A 49 -7.33 -15.04 0.91
C ALA A 49 -8.02 -13.90 0.13
N VAL A 50 -7.34 -12.77 -0.12
CA VAL A 50 -7.90 -11.63 -0.88
C VAL A 50 -8.36 -12.03 -2.29
N PHE A 51 -7.70 -13.02 -2.91
CA PHE A 51 -8.04 -13.47 -4.26
C PHE A 51 -8.80 -14.80 -4.31
N ASP A 52 -8.98 -15.51 -3.18
CA ASP A 52 -9.76 -16.75 -3.12
C ASP A 52 -11.26 -16.47 -2.94
N MET A 53 -11.94 -16.20 -4.05
CA MET A 53 -13.40 -15.97 -4.07
C MET A 53 -14.23 -17.27 -3.91
N SER A 54 -13.60 -18.44 -3.77
CA SER A 54 -14.33 -19.70 -3.59
C SER A 54 -14.83 -19.89 -2.16
N LYS A 55 -14.31 -19.10 -1.22
CA LYS A 55 -14.62 -19.16 0.22
C LYS A 55 -14.76 -17.76 0.78
N THR A 56 -15.59 -17.60 1.80
CA THR A 56 -15.61 -16.38 2.59
C THR A 56 -14.37 -16.35 3.49
N PRO A 57 -13.55 -15.29 3.47
CA PRO A 57 -12.45 -15.15 4.42
C PRO A 57 -12.99 -15.12 5.86
N THR A 58 -12.42 -15.94 6.74
CA THR A 58 -12.87 -16.06 8.14
C THR A 58 -11.87 -15.49 9.15
N GLN A 59 -10.70 -15.06 8.69
CA GLN A 59 -9.65 -14.46 9.50
C GLN A 59 -9.34 -13.08 8.92
N LEU A 60 -9.23 -12.10 9.80
CA LEU A 60 -8.73 -10.77 9.52
C LEU A 60 -7.35 -10.65 10.16
N ASP A 61 -6.44 -10.05 9.43
CA ASP A 61 -5.13 -9.67 9.93
C ASP A 61 -5.12 -8.20 10.36
N CYS A 62 -4.11 -7.82 11.12
CA CYS A 62 -3.91 -6.45 11.54
C CYS A 62 -2.57 -5.97 11.00
N GLY A 63 -2.61 -4.92 10.17
CA GLY A 63 -1.42 -4.19 9.74
C GLY A 63 -1.18 -2.97 10.62
N GLN A 64 0.05 -2.45 10.57
CA GLN A 64 0.47 -1.27 11.31
C GLN A 64 1.21 -0.31 10.38
N VAL A 65 0.70 0.91 10.25
CA VAL A 65 1.19 1.95 9.34
C VAL A 65 2.63 2.34 9.68
N SER A 66 2.98 2.46 10.95
CA SER A 66 4.35 2.76 11.36
C SER A 66 5.34 1.66 10.98
N ASP A 67 4.92 0.40 10.99
CA ASP A 67 5.71 -0.73 10.47
C ASP A 67 5.85 -0.63 8.94
N ASP A 68 4.75 -0.38 8.23
CA ASP A 68 4.75 -0.19 6.78
C ASP A 68 5.69 0.96 6.35
N VAL A 69 5.67 2.09 7.05
CA VAL A 69 6.56 3.23 6.78
C VAL A 69 8.02 2.89 7.10
N ALA A 70 8.28 2.13 8.16
CA ALA A 70 9.64 1.68 8.50
C ALA A 70 10.20 0.76 7.41
N GLU A 71 9.40 -0.18 6.91
CA GLU A 71 9.75 -1.10 5.84
C GLU A 71 9.96 -0.39 4.49
N ILE A 72 9.12 0.59 4.14
CA ILE A 72 9.35 1.44 2.96
C ILE A 72 10.65 2.24 3.11
N GLY A 73 10.93 2.77 4.30
CA GLY A 73 12.20 3.42 4.58
C GLY A 73 13.39 2.48 4.41
N ALA A 74 13.27 1.23 4.87
CA ALA A 74 14.29 0.21 4.69
C ALA A 74 14.48 -0.14 3.22
N LEU A 75 13.40 -0.33 2.46
CA LEU A 75 13.39 -0.61 1.03
C LEU A 75 14.17 0.44 0.23
N VAL A 76 13.96 1.73 0.51
CA VAL A 76 14.68 2.83 -0.17
C VAL A 76 16.19 2.83 0.11
N ARG A 77 16.62 2.27 1.25
CA ARG A 77 18.03 2.19 1.65
C ARG A 77 18.71 0.87 1.28
N ARG A 78 17.99 -0.08 0.67
CA ARG A 78 18.54 -1.39 0.30
C ARG A 78 19.69 -1.26 -0.70
N ALA A 79 20.67 -2.15 -0.55
CA ALA A 79 21.75 -2.28 -1.51
C ALA A 79 21.24 -2.99 -2.79
N PRO A 80 21.89 -2.77 -3.96
CA PRO A 80 21.46 -3.41 -5.21
C PRO A 80 21.41 -4.95 -5.18
N GLU A 81 22.19 -5.59 -4.31
CA GLU A 81 22.23 -7.04 -4.11
C GLU A 81 21.13 -7.57 -3.18
N ASP A 82 20.44 -6.70 -2.46
CA ASP A 82 19.37 -7.11 -1.55
C ASP A 82 18.15 -7.61 -2.32
N VAL A 83 17.45 -8.58 -1.74
CA VAL A 83 16.26 -9.16 -2.35
C VAL A 83 15.10 -8.17 -2.30
N ILE A 84 14.46 -7.98 -3.45
CA ILE A 84 13.13 -7.35 -3.54
C ILE A 84 12.09 -8.48 -3.59
N ALA A 85 11.31 -8.59 -2.53
CA ALA A 85 10.26 -9.59 -2.40
C ALA A 85 8.92 -8.92 -2.71
N LEU A 86 8.50 -8.94 -3.98
CA LEU A 86 7.31 -8.19 -4.43
C LEU A 86 6.05 -8.45 -3.60
N TRP A 87 5.80 -9.68 -3.17
CA TRP A 87 4.62 -10.01 -2.35
C TRP A 87 4.63 -9.32 -0.98
N HIS A 88 5.81 -9.03 -0.44
CA HIS A 88 6.04 -8.39 0.85
C HIS A 88 6.12 -6.87 0.70
N ASP A 89 7.03 -6.41 -0.16
CA ASP A 89 7.34 -4.99 -0.33
C ASP A 89 6.14 -4.21 -0.91
N LEU A 90 5.34 -4.84 -1.78
CA LEU A 90 4.11 -4.22 -2.28
C LEU A 90 2.99 -4.19 -1.24
N ASP A 91 2.98 -5.12 -0.27
CA ASP A 91 1.94 -5.13 0.76
C ASP A 91 2.12 -3.97 1.73
N HIS A 92 3.36 -3.73 2.19
CA HIS A 92 3.70 -2.53 2.98
C HIS A 92 3.43 -1.23 2.20
N LEU A 93 3.80 -1.17 0.91
CA LEU A 93 3.47 -0.01 0.08
C LEU A 93 1.96 0.20 0.00
N ALA A 94 1.18 -0.87 -0.18
CA ALA A 94 -0.28 -0.77 -0.21
C ALA A 94 -0.85 -0.31 1.13
N GLY A 95 -0.27 -0.71 2.26
CA GLY A 95 -0.60 -0.19 3.60
C GLY A 95 -0.45 1.33 3.70
N VAL A 96 0.71 1.86 3.29
CA VAL A 96 0.97 3.32 3.26
C VAL A 96 0.02 4.04 2.30
N LEU A 97 -0.23 3.49 1.10
CA LEU A 97 -1.17 4.10 0.15
C LEU A 97 -2.61 4.11 0.68
N ARG A 98 -3.02 3.08 1.44
CA ARG A 98 -4.33 3.05 2.13
C ARG A 98 -4.41 4.11 3.21
N LEU A 99 -3.33 4.36 3.97
CA LEU A 99 -3.29 5.48 4.90
C LEU A 99 -3.55 6.80 4.17
N LEU A 100 -2.84 7.09 3.09
CA LEU A 100 -3.03 8.35 2.34
C LEU A 100 -4.48 8.51 1.86
N ALA A 101 -5.09 7.43 1.37
CA ALA A 101 -6.50 7.43 1.00
C ALA A 101 -7.43 7.64 2.19
N HIS A 102 -7.12 7.06 3.36
CA HIS A 102 -7.90 7.25 4.59
C HIS A 102 -7.84 8.71 5.07
N LEU A 103 -6.68 9.35 4.99
CA LEU A 103 -6.50 10.76 5.35
C LEU A 103 -7.27 11.71 4.41
N ASP A 104 -7.57 11.29 3.18
CA ASP A 104 -8.33 12.07 2.19
C ASP A 104 -9.85 11.83 2.23
N LEU A 105 -10.36 11.01 3.15
CA LEU A 105 -11.80 10.73 3.23
C LEU A 105 -12.60 12.04 3.44
N PRO A 106 -13.73 12.23 2.73
CA PRO A 106 -14.63 13.35 2.96
C PRO A 106 -15.13 13.36 4.42
N ARG A 107 -15.19 14.54 5.02
CA ARG A 107 -15.76 14.75 6.35
C ARG A 107 -17.27 14.91 6.31
#